data_AF-A0A2R6H9G1-F1
#
_entry.id   AF-A0A2R6H9G1-F1
#
_cell.length_a   1.000
_cell.length_b   1.000
_cell.length_c   1.000
_cell.angle_alpha   90.00
_cell.angle_beta   90.00
_cell.angle_gamma   90.00
#
_symmetry.space_group_name_H-M   'P 1'
#
loop_
_entity.id
_entity.type
_entity.pdbx_description
1 polymer ?
#
loop_
_entity_poly.entity_id
_entity_poly.type
_entity_poly.pdbx_seq_one_letter_code
_entity_poly.pdbx_strand_id
1 'polypeptide(L)'
;MIDYRVSRLPAPIRWGLVTLVAGVILYSSLIEPPGAGLAPAGPFGLVGLDKWLHALAYGTLAAALAVALARDALAALVLVVCLAVGYGIGIELVQATVPERSASALDAAADACGALAGVAGWRALARRARLLEPARADGERRVD
;
A
#
# COMPACT_ATOMS: atom_id res chain seq x y z
N MET A 1 -8.02 22.46 2.26
CA MET A 1 -8.85 21.24 2.13
C MET A 1 -8.54 20.66 0.75
N ILE A 2 -7.95 19.46 0.68
CA ILE A 2 -7.45 18.90 -0.60
C ILE A 2 -8.59 18.08 -1.20
N ASP A 3 -9.17 18.56 -2.30
CA ASP A 3 -10.10 17.79 -3.13
C ASP A 3 -9.27 16.99 -4.15
N TYR A 4 -9.16 15.68 -3.98
CA TYR A 4 -8.59 14.81 -5.01
C TYR A 4 -9.73 14.23 -5.85
N ARG A 5 -9.58 14.15 -7.17
CA ARG A 5 -10.54 13.36 -7.96
C ARG A 5 -10.54 11.86 -7.63
N VAL A 6 -9.51 11.37 -6.94
CA VAL A 6 -9.46 10.02 -6.34
C VAL A 6 -10.35 9.91 -5.08
N SER A 7 -10.68 11.03 -4.42
CA SER A 7 -11.63 11.11 -3.30
C SER A 7 -13.10 11.27 -3.73
N ARG A 8 -13.43 11.04 -5.01
CA ARG A 8 -14.83 10.90 -5.44
C ARG A 8 -15.44 9.54 -5.11
N LEU A 9 -14.61 8.53 -4.81
CA LEU A 9 -15.13 7.26 -4.34
C LEU A 9 -15.68 7.45 -2.91
N PRO A 10 -16.93 7.03 -2.64
CA PRO A 10 -17.49 7.08 -1.30
C PRO A 10 -16.60 6.29 -0.34
N ALA A 11 -16.47 6.79 0.90
CA ALA A 11 -15.58 6.21 1.90
C ALA A 11 -15.70 4.67 2.05
N PRO A 12 -16.91 4.06 2.02
CA PRO A 12 -17.05 2.60 2.12
C PRO A 12 -16.31 1.84 1.02
N ILE A 13 -16.26 2.36 -0.21
CA ILE A 13 -15.55 1.69 -1.31
C ILE A 13 -14.05 1.71 -1.06
N ARG A 14 -13.52 2.85 -0.62
CA ARG A 14 -12.08 3.02 -0.35
C ARG A 14 -11.62 2.11 0.79
N TRP A 15 -12.41 2.04 1.87
CA TRP A 15 -12.14 1.12 2.97
C TRP A 15 -12.39 -0.34 2.61
N GLY A 16 -13.39 -0.63 1.77
CA GLY A 16 -13.62 -1.96 1.22
C GLY A 16 -12.42 -2.48 0.43
N LEU A 17 -11.75 -1.62 -0.34
CA LEU A 17 -10.49 -1.98 -1.02
C LEU A 17 -9.37 -2.29 -0.02
N VAL A 18 -9.21 -1.49 1.04
CA VAL A 18 -8.23 -1.75 2.10
C VAL A 18 -8.49 -3.11 2.74
N THR A 19 -9.74 -3.39 3.12
CA THR A 19 -10.14 -4.65 3.72
C THR A 19 -9.91 -5.82 2.78
N LEU A 20 -10.24 -5.68 1.49
CA LEU A 20 -10.00 -6.71 0.47
C LEU A 20 -8.50 -7.03 0.36
N VAL A 21 -7.65 -6.00 0.19
CA VAL A 21 -6.20 -6.17 0.07
C VAL A 21 -5.63 -6.82 1.33
N ALA A 22 -5.98 -6.31 2.51
CA ALA A 22 -5.54 -6.89 3.78
C ALA A 22 -5.98 -8.37 3.92
N GLY A 23 -7.22 -8.69 3.56
CA GLY A 23 -7.74 -10.06 3.57
C GLY A 23 -7.00 -11.00 2.64
N VAL A 24 -6.67 -10.56 1.42
CA VAL A 24 -5.86 -11.34 0.46
C VAL A 24 -4.45 -11.58 1.00
N ILE A 25 -3.82 -10.57 1.61
CA ILE A 25 -2.50 -10.70 2.24
C ILE A 25 -2.55 -11.73 3.37
N LEU A 26 -3.49 -11.60 4.31
CA LEU A 26 -3.65 -12.53 5.43
C LEU A 26 -3.87 -13.97 4.95
N TYR A 27 -4.79 -14.17 4.01
CA TYR A 27 -5.10 -15.50 3.48
C TYR A 27 -3.85 -16.14 2.87
N SER A 28 -3.12 -15.39 2.05
CA SER A 28 -1.90 -15.89 1.39
C SER A 28 -0.80 -16.16 2.44
N SER A 29 -0.58 -15.26 3.39
CA SER A 29 0.44 -15.44 4.42
C SER A 29 0.21 -16.66 5.31
N LEU A 30 -1.04 -17.03 5.58
CA LEU A 30 -1.34 -18.16 6.49
C LEU A 30 -1.54 -19.48 5.75
N ILE A 31 -2.24 -19.49 4.62
CA ILE A 31 -2.69 -20.72 3.97
C ILE A 31 -1.70 -21.18 2.90
N GLU A 32 -1.37 -20.34 1.91
CA GLU A 32 -0.54 -20.74 0.76
C GLU A 32 0.72 -19.86 0.61
N PRO A 33 1.94 -20.41 0.70
CA PRO A 33 3.16 -19.59 0.66
C PRO A 33 3.20 -18.64 -0.54
N PRO A 34 3.56 -17.36 -0.34
CA PRO A 34 3.74 -16.44 -1.45
C PRO A 34 4.72 -17.02 -2.46
N GLY A 35 4.25 -17.27 -3.69
CA GLY A 35 5.07 -17.82 -4.76
C GLY A 35 5.24 -19.34 -4.74
N ALA A 36 4.41 -20.09 -4.01
CA ALA A 36 4.33 -21.54 -4.15
C ALA A 36 4.13 -21.93 -5.63
N GLY A 37 5.03 -22.77 -6.16
CA GLY A 37 5.03 -23.19 -7.57
C GLY A 37 5.66 -22.20 -8.56
N LEU A 38 6.19 -21.07 -8.11
CA LEU A 38 6.95 -20.12 -8.94
C LEU A 38 8.47 -20.33 -8.82
N ALA A 39 9.24 -19.74 -9.74
CA ALA A 39 10.69 -19.76 -9.67
C ALA A 39 11.18 -19.11 -8.35
N PRO A 40 12.12 -19.73 -7.62
CA PRO A 40 12.50 -19.27 -6.28
C PRO A 40 13.32 -17.97 -6.29
N ALA A 41 14.00 -17.67 -7.41
CA ALA A 41 14.79 -16.45 -7.55
C ALA A 41 13.89 -15.25 -7.86
N GLY A 42 14.01 -14.18 -7.08
CA GLY A 42 13.37 -12.91 -7.38
C GLY A 42 14.05 -12.18 -8.54
N PRO A 43 13.43 -11.12 -9.07
CA PRO A 43 14.05 -10.20 -10.00
C PRO A 43 15.49 -9.86 -9.61
N PHE A 44 16.39 -9.91 -10.59
CA PHE A 44 17.82 -9.58 -10.44
C PHE A 44 18.64 -10.52 -9.53
N GLY A 45 18.04 -11.57 -8.95
CA GLY A 45 18.75 -12.58 -8.16
C GLY A 45 19.29 -12.09 -6.80
N LEU A 46 18.84 -10.94 -6.31
CA LEU A 46 19.34 -10.34 -5.07
C LEU A 46 18.67 -10.92 -3.81
N VAL A 47 17.37 -11.21 -3.90
CA VAL A 47 16.54 -11.81 -2.86
C VAL A 47 15.54 -12.78 -3.49
N GLY A 48 14.95 -13.66 -2.68
CA GLY A 48 13.89 -14.58 -3.13
C GLY A 48 12.66 -13.86 -3.67
N LEU A 49 11.90 -14.54 -4.54
CA LEU A 49 10.68 -13.98 -5.15
C LEU A 49 9.63 -13.58 -4.10
N ASP A 50 9.54 -14.34 -3.01
CA ASP A 50 8.71 -14.06 -1.85
C ASP A 50 8.93 -12.65 -1.28
N LYS A 51 10.18 -12.16 -1.24
CA LYS A 51 10.48 -10.81 -0.71
C LYS A 51 9.93 -9.72 -1.63
N TRP A 52 9.89 -9.97 -2.93
CA TRP A 52 9.25 -9.07 -3.89
C TRP A 52 7.72 -9.09 -3.76
N LEU A 53 7.15 -10.26 -3.51
CA LEU A 53 5.71 -10.41 -3.27
C LEU A 53 5.29 -9.67 -2.00
N HIS A 54 6.08 -9.77 -0.92
CA HIS A 54 5.93 -8.97 0.29
C HIS A 54 5.98 -7.46 -0.01
N ALA A 55 7.05 -6.98 -0.64
CA ALA A 55 7.17 -5.56 -0.99
C ALA A 55 6.00 -5.05 -1.84
N LEU A 56 5.54 -5.84 -2.83
CA LEU A 56 4.39 -5.48 -3.67
C LEU A 56 3.07 -5.46 -2.88
N ALA A 57 2.85 -6.47 -2.04
CA ALA A 57 1.65 -6.60 -1.21
C ALA A 57 1.50 -5.41 -0.26
N TYR A 58 2.55 -5.11 0.51
CA TYR A 58 2.50 -4.03 1.50
C TYR A 58 2.60 -2.64 0.86
N GLY A 59 3.23 -2.50 -0.31
CA GLY A 59 3.12 -1.30 -1.11
C GLY A 59 1.69 -1.04 -1.60
N THR A 60 0.98 -2.09 -2.01
CA THR A 60 -0.43 -2.02 -2.42
C THR A 60 -1.33 -1.66 -1.23
N LEU A 61 -1.12 -2.31 -0.07
CA LEU A 61 -1.85 -1.99 1.16
C LEU A 61 -1.64 -0.53 1.59
N ALA A 62 -0.39 -0.06 1.59
CA ALA A 62 -0.05 1.32 1.93
C ALA A 62 -0.67 2.32 0.95
N ALA A 63 -0.64 2.05 -0.36
CA ALA A 63 -1.31 2.88 -1.35
C ALA A 63 -2.83 2.93 -1.14
N ALA A 64 -3.48 1.79 -0.85
CA ALA A 64 -4.91 1.71 -0.56
C ALA A 64 -5.27 2.50 0.71
N LEU A 65 -4.48 2.38 1.78
CA LEU A 65 -4.63 3.16 3.01
C LEU A 65 -4.47 4.67 2.76
N ALA A 66 -3.49 5.07 1.94
CA ALA A 66 -3.29 6.48 1.58
C ALA A 66 -4.48 7.04 0.78
N VAL A 67 -5.07 6.25 -0.13
CA VAL A 67 -6.32 6.59 -0.84
C VAL A 67 -7.52 6.68 0.13
N ALA A 68 -7.63 5.75 1.09
CA ALA A 68 -8.71 5.72 2.06
C ALA A 68 -8.65 6.92 3.03
N LEU A 69 -7.46 7.30 3.47
CA LEU A 69 -7.27 8.51 4.28
C LEU A 69 -7.43 9.79 3.46
N ALA A 70 -7.03 9.78 2.17
CA ALA A 70 -7.08 10.91 1.25
C ALA A 70 -6.42 12.20 1.79
N ARG A 71 -5.35 12.06 2.59
CA ARG A 71 -4.65 13.18 3.24
C ARG A 71 -3.14 13.11 2.95
N ASP A 72 -2.63 14.10 2.22
CA ASP A 72 -1.18 14.29 1.98
C ASP A 72 -0.58 15.18 3.09
N ALA A 73 -0.66 14.69 4.33
CA ALA A 73 -0.03 15.29 5.50
C ALA A 73 0.99 14.31 6.06
N LEU A 74 2.17 14.79 6.47
CA LEU A 74 3.25 13.91 6.96
C LEU A 74 2.77 12.93 8.02
N ALA A 75 2.00 13.40 9.01
CA ALA A 75 1.44 12.54 10.05
C ALA A 75 0.52 11.43 9.50
N ALA A 76 -0.30 11.73 8.49
CA ALA A 76 -1.17 10.73 7.86
C ALA A 76 -0.35 9.69 7.09
N LEU A 77 0.72 10.11 6.42
CA LEU A 77 1.61 9.21 5.68
C LEU A 77 2.43 8.32 6.61
N VAL A 78 2.92 8.86 7.72
CA VAL A 78 3.57 8.08 8.78
C VAL A 78 2.58 7.04 9.33
N LEU A 79 1.34 7.44 9.62
CA LEU A 79 0.30 6.51 10.06
C LEU A 79 0.06 5.39 9.05
N VAL A 80 0.00 5.68 7.75
CA VAL A 80 -0.16 4.65 6.70
C VAL A 80 0.97 3.62 6.76
N VAL A 81 2.22 4.08 6.83
CA VAL A 81 3.39 3.20 6.91
C VAL A 81 3.33 2.36 8.19
N CYS A 82 3.06 2.98 9.34
CA CYS A 82 2.96 2.28 10.61
C CYS A 82 1.85 1.22 10.60
N LEU A 83 0.69 1.51 10.01
CA LEU A 83 -0.41 0.55 9.89
C LEU A 83 -0.04 -0.62 8.98
N ALA A 84 0.54 -0.36 7.82
CA ALA A 84 0.94 -1.41 6.88
C ALA A 84 2.04 -2.32 7.48
N VAL A 85 3.10 -1.72 8.04
CA VAL A 85 4.21 -2.47 8.66
C VAL A 85 3.76 -3.19 9.92
N GLY A 86 2.97 -2.54 10.77
CA GLY A 86 2.43 -3.16 11.98
C GLY A 86 1.52 -4.35 11.66
N TYR A 87 0.76 -4.27 10.57
CA TYR A 87 -0.03 -5.41 10.09
C TYR A 87 0.85 -6.59 9.69
N GLY A 88 1.95 -6.35 8.96
CA GLY A 88 2.87 -7.42 8.55
C GLY A 88 3.63 -8.04 9.69
N ILE A 89 4.14 -7.23 10.62
CA ILE A 89 4.72 -7.73 11.87
C ILE A 89 3.70 -8.59 12.63
N GLY A 90 2.43 -8.17 12.70
CA GLY A 90 1.36 -8.97 13.31
C GLY A 90 1.17 -10.33 12.65
N ILE A 91 1.20 -10.38 11.31
CA ILE A 91 1.11 -11.63 10.54
C ILE A 91 2.32 -12.53 10.81
N GLU A 92 3.55 -11.99 10.79
CA GLU A 92 4.77 -12.73 11.10
C GLU A 92 4.72 -13.36 12.50
N LEU A 93 4.22 -12.63 13.50
CA LEU A 93 4.01 -13.15 14.85
C LEU A 93 2.98 -14.28 14.89
N VAL A 94 1.91 -14.21 14.09
CA VAL A 94 0.95 -15.30 13.96
C VAL A 94 1.57 -16.50 13.25
N GLN A 95 2.34 -16.28 12.18
CA GLN A 95 3.06 -17.33 11.45
C GLN A 95 4.04 -18.09 12.34
N ALA A 96 4.67 -17.43 13.32
CA ALA A 96 5.52 -18.11 14.31
C ALA A 96 4.77 -19.19 15.12
N THR A 97 3.44 -19.20 15.11
CA THR A 97 2.60 -20.20 15.78
C THR A 97 2.06 -21.28 14.85
N VAL A 98 2.31 -21.18 13.53
CA VAL A 98 1.82 -22.12 12.52
C VAL A 98 2.96 -23.08 12.13
N PRO A 99 2.81 -24.42 12.28
CA PRO A 99 3.91 -25.38 12.12
C PRO A 99 4.64 -25.33 10.77
N GLU A 100 3.92 -25.06 9.68
CA GLU A 100 4.48 -25.00 8.33
C GLU A 100 5.01 -23.60 7.95
N ARG A 101 5.04 -22.65 8.89
CA ARG A 101 5.44 -21.26 8.65
C ARG A 101 6.58 -20.85 9.58
N SER A 102 7.39 -19.91 9.11
CA SER A 102 8.49 -19.33 9.87
C SER A 102 8.41 -17.81 9.83
N ALA A 103 8.50 -17.18 11.00
CA ALA A 103 8.66 -15.73 11.07
C ALA A 103 10.05 -15.31 10.54
N SER A 104 10.11 -14.15 9.91
CA SER A 104 11.25 -13.69 9.12
C SER A 104 11.39 -12.18 9.21
N ALA A 105 12.51 -11.73 9.78
CA ALA A 105 12.84 -10.30 9.84
C ALA A 105 13.06 -9.69 8.45
N LEU A 106 13.46 -10.51 7.46
CA LEU A 106 13.63 -10.05 6.07
C LEU A 106 12.30 -9.78 5.39
N ASP A 107 11.25 -10.53 5.74
CA ASP A 107 9.90 -10.30 5.22
C ASP A 107 9.31 -9.02 5.82
N ALA A 108 9.47 -8.81 7.14
CA ALA A 108 9.13 -7.53 7.77
C ALA A 108 9.89 -6.33 7.16
N ALA A 109 11.15 -6.51 6.77
CA ALA A 109 11.92 -5.48 6.08
C ALA A 109 11.40 -5.21 4.66
N ALA A 110 11.05 -6.27 3.91
CA ALA A 110 10.43 -6.16 2.59
C ALA A 110 9.07 -5.44 2.66
N ASP A 111 8.27 -5.72 3.68
CA ASP A 111 6.99 -5.05 3.94
C ASP A 111 7.17 -3.54 4.14
N ALA A 112 8.18 -3.15 4.95
CA ALA A 112 8.51 -1.76 5.19
C ALA A 112 8.99 -1.04 3.93
N CYS A 113 9.87 -1.66 3.14
CA CYS A 113 10.30 -1.13 1.84
C CYS A 113 9.12 -0.95 0.89
N GLY A 114 8.24 -1.96 0.82
CA GLY A 114 7.01 -1.93 0.04
C GLY A 114 6.10 -0.77 0.45
N ALA A 115 5.79 -0.66 1.75
CA ALA A 115 4.92 0.38 2.28
C ALA A 115 5.44 1.80 1.98
N LEU A 116 6.76 2.02 2.14
CA LEU A 116 7.40 3.29 1.80
C LEU A 116 7.27 3.60 0.30
N ALA A 117 7.53 2.62 -0.57
CA ALA A 117 7.39 2.76 -2.01
C ALA A 117 5.94 3.04 -2.43
N GLY A 118 4.97 2.36 -1.81
CA GLY A 118 3.54 2.57 -2.04
C GLY A 118 3.10 3.98 -1.66
N VAL A 119 3.53 4.48 -0.50
CA VAL A 119 3.29 5.88 -0.10
C VAL A 119 3.94 6.86 -1.07
N ALA A 120 5.20 6.64 -1.44
CA ALA A 120 5.92 7.52 -2.37
C ALA A 120 5.22 7.57 -3.75
N GLY A 121 4.82 6.41 -4.28
CA GLY A 121 4.08 6.27 -5.53
C GLY A 121 2.73 6.97 -5.49
N TRP A 122 1.95 6.76 -4.42
CA TRP A 122 0.68 7.46 -4.22
C TRP A 122 0.90 8.98 -4.23
N ARG A 123 1.85 9.50 -3.45
CA ARG A 123 2.12 10.95 -3.41
C ARG A 123 2.55 11.51 -4.76
N ALA A 124 3.37 10.77 -5.52
CA ALA A 124 3.82 11.19 -6.84
C ALA A 124 2.65 11.29 -7.82
N LEU A 125 1.78 10.28 -7.88
CA LEU A 125 0.57 10.27 -8.69
C LEU A 125 -0.39 11.39 -8.29
N ALA A 126 -0.57 11.55 -6.99
CA ALA A 126 -1.40 12.58 -6.42
C ALA A 126 -0.88 13.98 -6.88
N ARG A 127 0.41 14.28 -6.67
CA ARG A 127 1.01 15.54 -7.13
C ARG A 127 0.86 15.76 -8.64
N ARG A 128 1.08 14.73 -9.46
CA ARG A 128 0.89 14.82 -10.92
C ARG A 128 -0.55 15.15 -11.30
N ALA A 129 -1.53 14.53 -10.66
CA ALA A 129 -2.94 14.83 -10.92
C ALA A 129 -3.28 16.30 -10.64
N ARG A 130 -2.64 16.94 -9.64
CA ARG A 130 -2.81 18.38 -9.39
C ARG A 130 -2.22 19.26 -10.50
N LEU A 131 -1.03 18.90 -10.99
CA LEU A 131 -0.35 19.67 -12.03
C LEU A 131 -1.10 19.61 -13.37
N LEU A 132 -1.83 18.52 -13.62
CA LEU A 132 -2.62 18.32 -14.82
C LEU A 132 -4.04 18.89 -14.72
N GLU A 133 -4.49 19.35 -13.54
CA GLU A 133 -5.74 20.08 -13.46
C GLU A 133 -5.55 21.44 -14.15
N PRO A 134 -6.23 21.69 -15.30
CA PRO A 134 -6.14 22.99 -15.96
C PRO A 134 -6.57 24.05 -14.95
N ALA A 135 -5.82 25.15 -14.87
CA ALA A 135 -6.24 26.33 -14.13
C ALA A 135 -7.67 26.65 -14.56
N ARG A 136 -8.65 26.34 -13.71
CA ARG A 136 -10.05 26.56 -14.04
C ARG A 136 -10.17 28.02 -14.46
N ALA A 137 -10.77 28.22 -15.63
CA ALA A 137 -11.00 29.51 -16.27
C ALA A 137 -11.50 30.53 -15.25
N ASP A 138 -10.59 31.30 -14.66
CA ASP A 138 -10.87 32.45 -13.81
C ASP A 138 -11.23 33.67 -14.67
N GLY A 139 -11.86 33.42 -15.83
CA GLY A 139 -12.28 34.40 -16.82
C GLY A 139 -13.76 34.77 -16.76
N GLU A 140 -14.57 34.11 -15.92
CA GLU A 140 -16.04 34.28 -15.93
C GLU A 140 -16.59 35.19 -14.82
N ARG A 141 -15.74 35.99 -14.15
CA ARG A 141 -16.19 37.03 -13.19
C ARG A 141 -15.59 38.41 -13.48
N ARG A 142 -15.55 38.80 -14.75
CA ARG A 142 -15.22 40.17 -15.13
C ARG A 142 -16.13 40.74 -16.21
N VAL A 143 -17.41 40.36 -16.23
CA VAL A 143 -18.44 41.11 -16.95
C VAL A 143 -19.74 40.98 -16.14
N ASP A 144 -20.35 42.14 -15.91
CA ASP A 144 -21.64 42.45 -15.25
C ASP A 144 -21.60 42.78 -13.74
#